data_AF-A0AA49J9Y7-F1
#
_entry.id   AF-A0AA49J9Y7-F1
#
_cell.length_a   1.000
_cell.length_b   1.000
_cell.length_c   1.000
_cell.angle_alpha   90.00
_cell.angle_beta   90.00
_cell.angle_gamma   90.00
#
_symmetry.space_group_name_H-M   'P 1'
#
loop_
_entity.id
_entity.type
_entity.pdbx_description
1 polymer ?
#
loop_
_entity_poly.entity_id
_entity_poly.type
_entity_poly.pdbx_seq_one_letter_code
_entity_poly.pdbx_strand_id
1 'polypeptide(L)'
;MSKENFEALKDKIERLSPSEVKIPNMPVDVFLQEAYNLYQWSKADQGKLIKIGIKDFQEFEARIGALSYVQSQWVNNRYQKGPYRQEWDEKSKKAEDLKNELENAFRFAFRKRADLLKNLQEIAKGSHNSDLIQDLSDLSALGKANLPLLEAINFEGSKLDQAENEASALSSLLAKVKKEKKREG
;
A
#
# COMPACT_ATOMS: atom_id res chain seq x y z
N MET A 1 -5.79 -21.65 19.64
CA MET A 1 -4.59 -22.51 19.50
C MET A 1 -3.47 -21.93 18.62
N SER A 2 -3.62 -21.75 17.29
CA SER A 2 -2.47 -21.29 16.45
C SER A 2 -1.91 -19.92 16.87
N LYS A 3 -2.80 -18.97 17.23
CA LYS A 3 -2.43 -17.67 17.80
C LYS A 3 -1.72 -17.78 19.16
N GLU A 4 -2.27 -18.57 20.09
CA GLU A 4 -1.66 -18.80 21.41
C GLU A 4 -0.27 -19.43 21.28
N ASN A 5 -0.10 -20.37 20.34
CA ASN A 5 1.19 -21.00 20.04
C ASN A 5 2.21 -19.97 19.52
N PHE A 6 1.78 -19.01 18.69
CA PHE A 6 2.63 -17.90 18.27
C PHE A 6 3.03 -17.01 19.45
N GLU A 7 2.06 -16.59 20.27
CA GLU A 7 2.32 -15.72 21.43
C GLU A 7 3.30 -16.38 22.42
N ALA A 8 3.17 -17.69 22.66
CA ALA A 8 4.07 -18.44 23.52
C ALA A 8 5.51 -18.56 22.97
N LEU A 9 5.69 -18.50 21.65
CA LEU A 9 6.99 -18.63 21.00
C LEU A 9 7.59 -17.29 20.54
N LYS A 10 6.84 -16.19 20.62
CA LYS A 10 7.20 -14.88 20.06
C LYS A 10 8.58 -14.41 20.51
N ASP A 11 8.83 -14.40 21.82
CA ASP A 11 10.12 -13.95 22.37
C ASP A 11 11.29 -14.79 21.88
N LYS A 12 11.09 -16.10 21.69
CA LYS A 12 12.13 -17.00 21.15
C LYS A 12 12.39 -16.70 19.68
N ILE A 13 11.34 -16.44 18.90
CA ILE A 13 11.44 -16.13 17.47
C ILE A 13 12.15 -14.79 17.26
N GLU A 14 11.78 -13.75 18.02
CA GLU A 14 12.34 -12.40 17.88
C GLU A 14 13.81 -12.29 18.33
N ARG A 15 14.30 -13.26 19.13
CA ARG A 15 15.71 -13.36 19.54
C ARG A 15 16.61 -14.03 18.52
N LEU A 16 16.07 -14.68 17.49
CA LEU A 16 16.89 -15.31 16.45
C LEU A 16 17.65 -14.24 15.67
N SER A 17 18.94 -14.45 15.49
CA SER A 17 19.73 -13.56 14.63
C SER A 17 19.36 -13.78 13.16
N PRO A 18 19.42 -12.74 12.31
CA PRO A 18 19.16 -12.90 10.87
C PRO A 18 20.05 -13.96 10.20
N SER A 19 21.26 -14.18 10.71
CA SER A 19 22.19 -15.22 10.22
C SER A 19 21.75 -16.64 10.54
N GLU A 20 20.89 -16.85 11.54
CA GLU A 20 20.33 -18.16 11.89
C GLU A 20 19.03 -18.47 11.12
N VAL A 21 18.42 -17.45 10.51
CA VAL A 21 17.19 -17.60 9.74
C VAL A 21 17.50 -18.19 8.37
N LYS A 22 16.96 -19.37 8.09
CA LYS A 22 17.05 -20.02 6.79
C LYS A 22 15.84 -19.68 5.94
N ILE A 23 16.08 -19.39 4.66
CA ILE A 23 15.01 -19.18 3.69
C ILE A 23 14.52 -20.56 3.22
N PRO A 24 13.20 -20.85 3.31
CA PRO A 24 12.64 -22.08 2.77
C PRO A 24 12.91 -22.18 1.26
N ASN A 25 13.29 -23.38 0.80
CA ASN A 25 13.44 -23.70 -0.63
C ASN A 25 12.11 -24.12 -1.29
N MET A 26 10.99 -23.97 -0.58
CA MET A 26 9.66 -24.33 -1.02
C MET A 26 8.61 -23.36 -0.44
N PRO A 27 7.40 -23.31 -1.02
CA PRO A 27 6.31 -22.50 -0.47
C PRO A 27 5.98 -22.86 0.99
N VAL A 28 5.72 -21.84 1.82
CA VAL A 28 5.52 -21.99 3.27
C VAL A 28 4.28 -22.82 3.60
N ASP A 29 3.22 -22.71 2.81
CA ASP A 29 2.01 -23.51 2.92
C ASP A 29 2.27 -25.00 2.68
N VAL A 30 3.09 -25.33 1.67
CA VAL A 30 3.50 -26.72 1.41
C VAL A 30 4.36 -27.25 2.55
N PHE A 31 5.38 -26.49 2.98
CA PHE A 31 6.24 -26.85 4.11
C PHE A 31 5.41 -27.14 5.38
N LEU A 32 4.41 -26.30 5.65
CA LEU A 32 3.55 -26.42 6.82
C LEU A 32 2.70 -27.70 6.78
N GLN A 33 2.12 -28.01 5.62
CA GLN A 33 1.34 -29.23 5.46
C GLN A 33 2.20 -30.49 5.59
N GLU A 34 3.40 -30.49 4.99
CA GLU A 34 4.36 -31.58 5.13
C GLU A 34 4.82 -31.76 6.59
N ALA A 35 5.14 -30.66 7.28
CA ALA A 35 5.52 -30.71 8.69
C ALA A 35 4.39 -31.26 9.57
N TYR A 36 3.13 -30.88 9.30
CA TYR A 36 1.98 -31.41 10.02
C TYR A 36 1.78 -32.91 9.77
N ASN A 37 1.86 -33.35 8.51
CA ASN A 37 1.75 -34.76 8.14
C ASN A 37 2.83 -35.60 8.85
N LEU A 38 4.10 -35.17 8.76
CA LEU A 38 5.22 -35.84 9.41
C LEU A 38 5.05 -35.90 10.93
N TYR A 39 4.60 -34.81 11.55
CA TYR A 39 4.31 -34.79 12.99
C TYR A 39 3.22 -35.80 13.37
N GLN A 40 2.11 -35.88 12.63
CA GLN A 40 1.05 -36.85 12.92
C GLN A 40 1.52 -38.29 12.72
N TRP A 41 2.23 -38.60 11.63
CA TRP A 41 2.71 -39.96 11.35
C TRP A 41 3.75 -40.42 12.38
N SER A 42 4.60 -39.51 12.84
CA SER A 42 5.67 -39.83 13.80
C SER A 42 5.20 -40.05 15.24
N LYS A 43 3.95 -39.69 15.60
CA LYS A 43 3.41 -39.92 16.96
C LYS A 43 3.45 -41.38 17.39
N ALA A 44 3.14 -42.31 16.48
CA ALA A 44 3.15 -43.74 16.77
C ALA A 44 4.55 -44.27 17.15
N ASP A 45 5.60 -43.64 16.62
CA ASP A 45 6.99 -44.03 16.83
C ASP A 45 7.79 -43.02 17.67
N GLN A 46 7.14 -42.07 18.33
CA GLN A 46 7.78 -40.98 19.07
C GLN A 46 8.85 -41.49 20.04
N GLY A 47 8.55 -42.54 20.81
CA GLY A 47 9.50 -43.13 21.76
C GLY A 47 10.75 -43.71 21.10
N LYS A 48 10.65 -44.23 19.87
CA LYS A 48 11.81 -44.71 19.10
C LYS A 48 12.59 -43.54 18.50
N LEU A 49 11.90 -42.52 17.99
CA LEU A 49 12.51 -41.34 17.41
C LEU A 49 13.33 -40.54 18.42
N ILE A 50 12.84 -40.43 19.67
CA ILE A 50 13.58 -39.79 20.76
C ILE A 50 14.87 -40.56 21.08
N LYS A 51 14.81 -41.91 21.10
CA LYS A 51 15.98 -42.76 21.38
C LYS A 51 17.10 -42.61 20.36
N ILE A 52 16.77 -42.35 19.09
CA ILE A 52 17.75 -42.14 18.01
C ILE A 52 18.20 -40.67 17.89
N GLY A 53 17.75 -39.79 18.79
CA GLY A 53 18.25 -38.42 18.90
C GLY A 53 17.36 -37.34 18.29
N ILE A 54 16.13 -37.64 17.86
CA ILE A 54 15.16 -36.59 17.52
C ILE A 54 14.67 -35.94 18.82
N LYS A 55 15.19 -34.75 19.10
CA LYS A 55 14.85 -33.94 20.28
C LYS A 55 13.66 -33.03 20.00
N ASP A 56 13.09 -32.47 21.07
CA ASP A 56 12.08 -31.41 21.03
C ASP A 56 10.80 -31.76 20.26
N PHE A 57 10.48 -33.05 20.15
CA PHE A 57 9.26 -33.54 19.49
C PHE A 57 7.98 -32.87 20.02
N GLN A 58 7.97 -32.54 21.31
CA GLN A 58 6.86 -31.87 21.98
C GLN A 58 6.67 -30.42 21.52
N GLU A 59 7.70 -29.77 20.97
CA GLU A 59 7.60 -28.38 20.49
C GLU A 59 7.05 -28.28 19.06
N PHE A 60 7.01 -29.39 18.30
CA PHE A 60 6.61 -29.37 16.88
C PHE A 60 5.21 -28.78 16.68
N GLU A 61 4.24 -29.21 17.49
CA GLU A 61 2.87 -28.74 17.39
C GLU A 61 2.76 -27.23 17.62
N ALA A 62 3.47 -26.71 18.63
CA ALA A 62 3.52 -25.28 18.90
C ALA A 62 4.17 -24.51 17.75
N ARG A 63 5.28 -25.01 17.20
CA ARG A 63 6.00 -24.38 16.08
C ARG A 63 5.16 -24.37 14.79
N ILE A 64 4.49 -25.48 14.47
CA ILE A 64 3.57 -25.57 13.32
C ILE A 64 2.41 -24.60 13.49
N GLY A 65 1.80 -24.55 14.67
CA GLY A 65 0.71 -23.63 14.97
C GLY A 65 1.13 -22.16 14.86
N ALA A 66 2.30 -21.81 15.39
CA ALA A 66 2.85 -20.46 15.29
C ALA A 66 3.10 -20.04 13.84
N LEU A 67 3.73 -20.89 13.04
CA LEU A 67 3.97 -20.63 11.62
C LEU A 67 2.65 -20.49 10.84
N SER A 68 1.65 -21.32 11.15
CA SER A 68 0.32 -21.28 10.53
C SER A 68 -0.37 -19.95 10.78
N TYR A 69 -0.31 -19.46 12.02
CA TYR A 69 -0.86 -18.16 12.38
C TYR A 69 -0.15 -17.03 11.63
N VAL A 70 1.19 -16.98 11.67
CA VAL A 70 1.97 -15.92 11.01
C VAL A 70 1.77 -15.94 9.50
N GLN A 71 1.76 -17.12 8.87
CA GLN A 71 1.49 -17.26 7.44
C GLN A 71 0.09 -16.73 7.08
N SER A 72 -0.92 -17.02 7.89
CA SER A 72 -2.27 -16.51 7.69
C SER A 72 -2.33 -14.97 7.82
N GLN A 73 -1.64 -14.40 8.81
CA GLN A 73 -1.52 -12.95 8.95
C GLN A 73 -0.77 -12.33 7.76
N TRP A 74 0.31 -12.94 7.31
CA TRP A 74 1.09 -12.48 6.17
C TRP A 74 0.28 -12.51 4.87
N VAL A 75 -0.45 -13.59 4.60
CA VAL A 75 -1.36 -13.69 3.45
C VAL A 75 -2.45 -12.61 3.55
N ASN A 76 -3.08 -12.45 4.71
CA ASN A 76 -4.12 -11.46 4.90
C ASN A 76 -3.61 -10.02 4.65
N ASN A 77 -2.43 -9.69 5.20
CA ASN A 77 -1.83 -8.37 5.02
C ASN A 77 -1.29 -8.15 3.60
N ARG A 78 -0.75 -9.19 2.95
CA ARG A 78 -0.20 -9.09 1.59
C ARG A 78 -1.25 -8.80 0.53
N TYR A 79 -2.47 -9.33 0.70
CA TYR A 79 -3.52 -9.25 -0.31
C TYR A 79 -4.61 -8.23 0.00
N GLN A 80 -4.69 -7.70 1.23
CA GLN A 80 -5.58 -6.59 1.53
C GLN A 80 -4.97 -5.26 1.06
N LYS A 81 -5.71 -4.51 0.22
CA LYS A 81 -5.42 -3.08 0.04
C LYS A 81 -5.64 -2.40 1.39
N GLY A 82 -4.58 -1.90 2.01
CA GLY A 82 -4.69 -1.17 3.27
C GLY A 82 -5.67 0.02 3.18
N PRO A 83 -6.25 0.44 4.32
CA PRO A 83 -7.30 1.47 4.36
C PRO A 83 -6.90 2.76 3.65
N TYR A 84 -5.62 3.18 3.72
CA TYR A 84 -5.18 4.39 3.04
C TYR A 84 -5.12 4.23 1.52
N ARG A 85 -4.85 3.01 1.03
CA ARG A 85 -4.86 2.75 -0.41
C ARG A 85 -6.27 2.78 -0.97
N GLN A 86 -7.26 2.29 -0.22
CA GLN A 86 -8.67 2.39 -0.61
C GLN A 86 -9.12 3.85 -0.63
N GLU A 87 -8.81 4.61 0.42
CA GLU A 87 -9.11 6.06 0.47
C GLU A 87 -8.41 6.82 -0.68
N TRP A 88 -7.18 6.43 -1.03
CA TRP A 88 -6.47 7.02 -2.17
C TRP A 88 -7.18 6.74 -3.49
N ASP A 89 -7.56 5.50 -3.75
CA ASP A 89 -8.24 5.11 -5.00
C ASP A 89 -9.56 5.91 -5.18
N GLU A 90 -10.29 6.18 -4.10
CA GLU A 90 -11.52 6.99 -4.14
C GLU A 90 -11.27 8.49 -4.32
N LYS A 91 -10.34 9.08 -3.56
CA LYS A 91 -10.06 10.53 -3.61
C LYS A 91 -9.33 10.93 -4.88
N SER A 92 -8.38 10.11 -5.36
CA SER A 92 -7.66 10.38 -6.60
C SER A 92 -8.60 10.47 -7.80
N LYS A 93 -9.62 9.61 -7.87
CA LYS A 93 -10.63 9.69 -8.94
C LYS A 93 -11.40 11.01 -8.95
N LYS A 94 -11.83 11.49 -7.77
CA LYS A 94 -12.52 12.80 -7.67
C LYS A 94 -11.60 13.96 -8.03
N ALA A 95 -10.32 13.87 -7.66
CA ALA A 95 -9.31 14.84 -8.02
C ALA A 95 -9.00 14.85 -9.52
N GLU A 96 -9.02 13.69 -10.19
CA GLU A 96 -8.92 13.61 -11.65
C GLU A 96 -10.09 14.30 -12.34
N ASP A 97 -11.32 14.13 -11.83
CA ASP A 97 -12.50 14.83 -12.34
C ASP A 97 -12.34 16.36 -12.22
N LEU A 98 -11.88 16.84 -11.06
CA LEU A 98 -11.60 18.26 -10.84
C LEU A 98 -10.49 18.78 -11.78
N LYS A 99 -9.38 18.04 -11.94
CA LYS A 99 -8.31 18.36 -12.88
C LYS A 99 -8.88 18.53 -14.30
N ASN A 100 -9.66 17.56 -14.77
CA ASN A 100 -10.25 17.58 -16.11
C ASN A 100 -11.19 18.78 -16.30
N GLU A 101 -11.97 19.12 -15.28
CA GLU A 101 -12.84 20.30 -15.29
C GLU A 101 -12.03 21.59 -15.45
N LEU A 102 -10.98 21.76 -14.64
CA LEU A 102 -10.09 22.91 -14.68
C LEU A 102 -9.38 23.03 -16.03
N GLU A 103 -8.83 21.94 -16.56
CA GLU A 103 -8.18 21.96 -17.88
C GLU A 103 -9.14 22.41 -18.98
N ASN A 104 -10.38 21.92 -18.96
CA ASN A 104 -11.38 22.29 -19.96
C ASN A 104 -11.77 23.78 -19.85
N ALA A 105 -11.98 24.28 -18.63
CA ALA A 105 -12.24 25.70 -18.39
C ALA A 105 -11.07 26.57 -18.88
N PHE A 106 -9.84 26.16 -18.58
CA PHE A 106 -8.63 26.90 -18.94
C PHE A 106 -8.40 26.90 -20.45
N ARG A 107 -8.61 25.78 -21.15
CA ARG A 107 -8.57 25.71 -22.62
C ARG A 107 -9.51 26.74 -23.25
N PHE A 108 -10.71 26.89 -22.70
CA PHE A 108 -11.69 27.84 -23.21
C PHE A 108 -11.34 29.29 -22.87
N ALA A 109 -10.94 29.58 -21.64
CA ALA A 109 -10.54 30.92 -21.19
C ALA A 109 -9.28 31.42 -21.93
N PHE A 110 -8.30 30.55 -22.11
CA PHE A 110 -7.00 30.87 -22.70
C PHE A 110 -6.95 30.68 -24.22
N ARG A 111 -8.09 30.45 -24.90
CA ARG A 111 -8.15 30.15 -26.35
C ARG A 111 -7.44 31.16 -27.27
N LYS A 112 -7.23 32.40 -26.81
CA LYS A 112 -6.51 33.47 -27.55
C LYS A 112 -5.09 33.73 -27.01
N ARG A 113 -4.61 32.93 -26.07
CA ARG A 113 -3.35 33.09 -25.34
C ARG A 113 -2.50 31.83 -25.52
N ALA A 114 -1.78 31.76 -26.63
CA ALA A 114 -0.96 30.60 -27.00
C ALA A 114 0.14 30.29 -25.96
N ASP A 115 0.63 31.31 -25.27
CA ASP A 115 1.55 31.21 -24.13
C ASP A 115 0.93 30.39 -22.99
N LEU A 116 -0.30 30.72 -22.58
CA LEU A 116 -0.99 30.04 -21.48
C LEU A 116 -1.46 28.64 -21.87
N LEU A 117 -1.86 28.44 -23.13
CA LEU A 117 -2.20 27.11 -23.64
C LEU A 117 -1.00 26.16 -23.64
N LYS A 118 0.20 26.67 -23.95
CA LYS A 118 1.43 25.88 -23.86
C LYS A 118 1.72 25.47 -22.42
N ASN A 119 1.58 26.39 -21.46
CA ASN A 119 1.74 26.07 -20.04
C ASN A 119 0.74 24.99 -19.60
N LEU A 120 -0.52 25.11 -19.99
CA LEU A 120 -1.55 24.11 -19.70
C LEU A 120 -1.23 22.74 -20.31
N GLN A 121 -0.67 22.71 -21.52
CA GLN A 121 -0.23 21.47 -22.15
C GLN A 121 0.95 20.83 -21.42
N GLU A 122 1.91 21.62 -20.92
CA GLU A 122 3.02 21.06 -20.14
C GLU A 122 2.52 20.44 -18.83
N ILE A 123 1.56 21.07 -18.16
CA ILE A 123 0.92 20.52 -16.96
C ILE A 123 0.22 19.19 -17.29
N ALA A 124 -0.54 19.11 -18.38
CA ALA A 124 -1.33 17.93 -18.70
C ALA A 124 -0.53 16.69 -19.20
N LYS A 125 0.80 16.77 -19.36
CA LYS A 125 1.62 15.69 -19.97
C LYS A 125 1.93 14.51 -19.04
N GLY A 126 1.68 14.63 -17.74
CA GLY A 126 1.95 13.57 -16.76
C GLY A 126 0.87 12.48 -16.70
N SER A 127 1.26 11.27 -16.27
CA SER A 127 0.36 10.11 -16.13
C SER A 127 0.56 9.30 -14.84
N HIS A 128 1.44 9.72 -13.92
CA HIS A 128 1.69 9.08 -12.64
C HIS A 128 0.87 9.71 -11.52
N ASN A 129 0.70 8.99 -10.40
CA ASN A 129 0.00 9.49 -9.20
C ASN A 129 0.59 10.79 -8.62
N SER A 130 1.91 11.00 -8.74
CA SER A 130 2.57 12.26 -8.38
C SER A 130 2.17 13.40 -9.29
N ASP A 131 1.83 13.08 -10.54
CA ASP A 131 1.53 14.07 -11.57
C ASP A 131 0.17 14.67 -11.28
N LEU A 132 -0.84 13.89 -10.86
CA LEU A 132 -2.14 14.44 -10.42
C LEU A 132 -2.03 15.51 -9.32
N ILE A 133 -1.21 15.28 -8.30
CA ILE A 133 -1.03 16.22 -7.19
C ILE A 133 -0.36 17.51 -7.70
N GLN A 134 0.68 17.36 -8.51
CA GLN A 134 1.42 18.47 -9.07
C GLN A 134 0.54 19.27 -10.03
N ASP A 135 -0.20 18.60 -10.90
CA ASP A 135 -1.09 19.21 -11.88
C ASP A 135 -2.18 20.04 -11.20
N LEU A 136 -2.79 19.54 -10.12
CA LEU A 136 -3.77 20.32 -9.35
C LEU A 136 -3.15 21.58 -8.73
N SER A 137 -1.92 21.47 -8.23
CA SER A 137 -1.19 22.61 -7.66
C SER A 137 -0.85 23.64 -8.73
N ASP A 138 -0.36 23.19 -9.88
CA ASP A 138 0.04 24.05 -11.00
C ASP A 138 -1.17 24.68 -11.69
N LEU A 139 -2.29 23.95 -11.84
CA LEU A 139 -3.56 24.49 -12.33
C LEU A 139 -4.11 25.55 -11.39
N SER A 140 -4.07 25.33 -10.07
CA SER A 140 -4.49 26.35 -9.10
C SER A 140 -3.65 27.62 -9.24
N ALA A 141 -2.31 27.49 -9.26
CA ALA A 141 -1.40 28.62 -9.42
C ALA A 141 -1.59 29.36 -10.76
N LEU A 142 -1.68 28.62 -11.87
CA LEU A 142 -1.90 29.17 -13.20
C LEU A 142 -3.23 29.91 -13.29
N GLY A 143 -4.29 29.34 -12.71
CA GLY A 143 -5.61 29.95 -12.67
C GLY A 143 -5.63 31.23 -11.83
N LYS A 144 -5.04 31.19 -10.63
CA LYS A 144 -4.97 32.36 -9.73
C LYS A 144 -4.20 33.52 -10.36
N ALA A 145 -3.10 33.23 -11.07
CA ALA A 145 -2.32 34.23 -11.80
C ALA A 145 -3.07 34.86 -12.99
N ASN A 146 -4.12 34.20 -13.50
CA ASN A 146 -4.88 34.62 -14.68
C ASN A 146 -6.38 34.74 -14.41
N LEU A 147 -6.76 35.00 -13.15
CA LEU A 147 -8.16 35.00 -12.70
C LEU A 147 -9.10 35.86 -13.56
N PRO A 148 -8.72 37.07 -14.03
CA PRO A 148 -9.62 37.87 -14.87
C PRO A 148 -10.04 37.19 -16.18
N LEU A 149 -9.20 36.31 -16.75
CA LEU A 149 -9.53 35.55 -17.96
C LEU A 149 -10.53 34.43 -17.68
N LEU A 150 -10.50 33.88 -16.47
CA LEU A 150 -11.43 32.85 -16.01
C LEU A 150 -12.77 33.46 -15.61
N GLU A 151 -12.77 34.60 -14.92
CA GLU A 151 -13.99 35.34 -14.58
C GLU A 151 -14.78 35.75 -15.82
N ALA A 152 -14.09 36.09 -16.92
CA ALA A 152 -14.72 36.42 -18.20
C ALA A 152 -15.55 35.27 -18.82
N ILE A 153 -15.36 34.04 -18.35
CA ILE A 153 -16.16 32.86 -18.74
C ILE A 153 -17.09 32.38 -17.61
N ASN A 154 -17.33 33.20 -16.60
CA ASN A 154 -18.09 32.89 -15.38
C ASN A 154 -17.54 31.69 -14.59
N PHE A 155 -16.21 31.52 -14.59
CA PHE A 155 -15.57 30.48 -13.80
C PHE A 155 -15.57 30.84 -12.31
N GLU A 156 -15.82 29.85 -11.45
CA GLU A 156 -15.83 30.00 -9.99
C GLU A 156 -14.40 29.87 -9.42
N GLY A 157 -13.83 30.98 -8.93
CA GLY A 157 -12.48 31.00 -8.36
C GLY A 157 -12.27 30.03 -7.18
N SER A 158 -13.33 29.69 -6.44
CA SER A 158 -13.30 28.71 -5.35
C SER A 158 -12.81 27.32 -5.78
N LYS A 159 -12.97 26.95 -7.05
CA LYS A 159 -12.45 25.68 -7.60
C LYS A 159 -10.92 25.64 -7.63
N LEU A 160 -10.25 26.79 -7.68
CA LEU A 160 -8.79 26.87 -7.61
C LEU A 160 -8.31 26.59 -6.18
N ASP A 161 -9.01 27.12 -5.17
CA ASP A 161 -8.73 26.81 -3.77
C ASP A 161 -9.03 25.35 -3.46
N GLN A 162 -10.10 24.79 -4.05
CA GLN A 162 -10.40 23.37 -3.96
C GLN A 162 -9.25 22.52 -4.51
N ALA A 163 -8.70 22.85 -5.68
CA ALA A 163 -7.58 22.11 -6.26
C ALA A 163 -6.32 22.13 -5.39
N GLU A 164 -5.98 23.27 -4.81
CA GLU A 164 -4.83 23.40 -3.89
C GLU A 164 -5.02 22.58 -2.61
N ASN A 165 -6.24 22.61 -2.04
CA ASN A 165 -6.58 21.84 -0.85
C ASN A 165 -6.57 20.33 -1.14
N GLU A 166 -7.13 19.89 -2.26
CA GLU A 166 -7.11 18.49 -2.69
C GLU A 166 -5.69 18.00 -2.97
N ALA A 167 -4.84 18.81 -3.60
CA ALA A 167 -3.43 18.47 -3.81
C ALA A 167 -2.70 18.24 -2.47
N SER A 168 -2.91 19.11 -1.49
CA SER A 168 -2.32 19.00 -0.14
C SER A 168 -2.83 17.76 0.61
N ALA A 169 -4.13 17.48 0.52
CA ALA A 169 -4.76 16.32 1.13
C ALA A 169 -4.25 15.01 0.52
N LEU A 170 -4.18 14.94 -0.81
CA LEU A 170 -3.65 13.79 -1.54
C LEU A 170 -2.15 13.58 -1.25
N SER A 171 -1.34 14.63 -1.19
CA SER A 171 0.09 14.51 -0.82
C SER A 171 0.27 13.82 0.54
N SER A 172 -0.52 14.26 1.53
CA SER A 172 -0.52 13.66 2.87
C SER A 172 -1.00 12.20 2.87
N LEU A 173 -2.01 11.88 2.05
CA LEU A 173 -2.54 10.52 1.93
C LEU A 173 -1.55 9.59 1.21
N LEU A 174 -0.91 10.05 0.14
CA LEU A 174 0.09 9.28 -0.60
C LEU A 174 1.29 8.92 0.27
N ALA A 175 1.71 9.82 1.16
CA ALA A 175 2.74 9.54 2.15
C ALA A 175 2.34 8.40 3.10
N LYS A 176 1.07 8.37 3.54
CA LYS A 176 0.51 7.27 4.36
C LYS A 176 0.47 5.95 3.59
N VAL A 177 0.02 5.94 2.33
CA VAL A 177 0.02 4.76 1.45
C VAL A 177 1.44 4.20 1.27
N LYS A 178 2.43 5.08 1.01
CA LYS A 178 3.83 4.66 0.87
C LYS A 178 4.38 4.08 2.17
N LYS A 179 4.03 4.67 3.32
CA LYS A 179 4.44 4.18 4.65
C LYS A 179 3.80 2.83 4.99
N GLU A 180 2.55 2.63 4.62
CA GLU A 180 1.81 1.36 4.77
C GLU A 180 2.49 0.25 3.95
N LYS A 181 2.75 0.49 2.66
CA LYS A 181 3.47 -0.46 1.80
C LYS A 181 4.86 -0.81 2.32
N LYS A 182 5.58 0.14 2.95
CA LYS A 182 6.91 -0.11 3.55
C LYS A 182 6.84 -0.94 4.83
N ARG A 183 5.71 -0.98 5.53
CA ARG A 183 5.51 -1.84 6.72
C ARG A 183 5.14 -3.28 6.32
N GLU A 184 4.67 -3.48 5.10
CA GLU A 184 4.22 -4.78 4.57
C GLU A 184 5.31 -5.58 3.84
N GLY A 185 6.41 -4.92 3.43
CA GLY A 185 7.53 -5.53 2.70
C GLY A 185 8.79 -5.65 3.53
#